data_AF-E9H993-F1
#
_entry.id   AF-E9H993-F1
#
_cell.length_a   1.000
_cell.length_b   1.000
_cell.length_c   1.000
_cell.angle_alpha   90.00
_cell.angle_beta   90.00
_cell.angle_gamma   90.00
#
_symmetry.space_group_name_H-M   'P 1'
#
loop_
_entity.id
_entity.type
_entity.pdbx_description
1 polymer ?
#
loop_
_entity_poly.entity_id
_entity_poly.type
_entity_poly.pdbx_seq_one_letter_code
_entity_poly.pdbx_strand_id
1 'polypeptide(L)'
;ECRSGVAIIQPPGHLAESDNASGFCHFNNVAEGSLIQSRPPKARTLIHIVDWDICLVKGIQKMFEEDPRVLYISSRRLDNFPFKPETSDCSMVSTGPGTGFTVNIACPCVNSIYLSL
;
A
#
# COMPACT_ATOMS: atom_id res chain seq x y z
N GLU A 1 18.93 2.30 18.17
CA GLU A 1 17.68 2.66 17.47
C GLU A 1 17.91 3.96 16.71
N CYS A 2 17.23 4.18 15.59
CA CYS A 2 17.33 5.38 14.77
C CYS A 2 15.97 6.12 14.76
N ARG A 3 15.99 7.46 14.65
CA ARG A 3 14.76 8.26 14.59
C ARG A 3 14.01 8.10 13.26
N SER A 4 14.75 7.91 12.17
CA SER A 4 14.25 7.67 10.81
C SER A 4 15.24 6.80 10.05
N GLY A 5 14.81 6.25 8.92
CA GLY A 5 15.65 5.44 8.05
C GLY A 5 15.10 5.38 6.63
N VAL A 6 15.99 5.06 5.69
CA VAL A 6 15.65 4.79 4.29
C VAL A 6 16.22 3.43 3.94
N ALA A 7 15.40 2.56 3.36
CA ALA A 7 15.83 1.26 2.88
C ALA A 7 16.10 1.36 1.37
N ILE A 8 17.36 1.16 0.97
CA ILE A 8 17.75 1.07 -0.44
C ILE A 8 17.76 -0.40 -0.81
N ILE A 9 16.61 -0.92 -1.26
CA ILE A 9 16.37 -2.35 -1.43
C ILE A 9 15.77 -2.67 -2.80
N GLN A 10 16.03 -3.88 -3.27
CA GLN A 10 15.47 -4.50 -4.47
C GLN A 10 15.35 -6.02 -4.24
N PRO A 11 14.40 -6.73 -4.89
CA PRO A 11 13.34 -6.23 -5.78
C PRO A 11 12.25 -5.41 -5.04
N PRO A 12 11.33 -4.72 -5.75
CA PRO A 12 10.18 -4.08 -5.11
C PRO A 12 9.27 -5.13 -4.44
N GLY A 13 8.30 -4.66 -3.64
CA GLY A 13 7.44 -5.57 -2.86
C GLY A 13 5.94 -5.30 -2.90
N HIS A 14 5.50 -4.09 -3.22
CA HIS A 14 4.11 -3.67 -2.97
C HIS A 14 3.03 -4.40 -3.80
N LEU A 15 3.39 -5.05 -4.92
CA LEU A 15 2.47 -5.85 -5.75
C LEU A 15 2.40 -7.33 -5.34
N ALA A 16 3.25 -7.80 -4.44
CA ALA A 16 3.21 -9.18 -3.96
C ALA A 16 2.00 -9.39 -3.04
N GLU A 17 1.17 -10.36 -3.38
CA GLU A 17 0.07 -10.88 -2.56
C GLU A 17 0.56 -12.08 -1.73
N SER A 18 -0.29 -12.59 -0.83
CA SER A 18 0.05 -13.71 0.06
C SER A 18 0.43 -15.00 -0.70
N ASP A 19 -0.14 -15.21 -1.88
CA ASP A 19 -0.04 -16.42 -2.68
C ASP A 19 0.41 -16.16 -4.13
N ASN A 20 0.73 -14.91 -4.48
CA ASN A 20 1.06 -14.54 -5.86
C ASN A 20 2.15 -13.46 -5.94
N ALA A 21 3.20 -13.74 -6.72
CA ALA A 21 4.22 -12.78 -7.11
C ALA A 21 3.79 -12.06 -8.40
N SER A 22 3.91 -10.73 -8.44
CA SER A 22 3.49 -9.95 -9.62
C SER A 22 4.31 -8.67 -9.77
N GLY A 23 4.45 -8.16 -11.01
CA GLY A 23 5.15 -6.90 -11.30
C GLY A 23 6.54 -6.79 -10.63
N PHE A 24 7.36 -7.83 -10.78
CA PHE A 24 8.70 -7.97 -10.16
C PHE A 24 8.72 -8.06 -8.62
N CYS A 25 7.56 -8.06 -7.96
CA CYS A 25 7.44 -8.20 -6.52
C CYS A 25 7.26 -9.68 -6.15
N HIS A 26 8.24 -10.25 -5.44
CA HIS A 26 8.17 -11.61 -4.90
C HIS A 26 7.70 -11.65 -3.45
N PHE A 27 8.13 -10.68 -2.64
CA PHE A 27 7.78 -10.55 -1.24
C PHE A 27 7.41 -9.11 -0.92
N ASN A 28 6.43 -8.92 -0.04
CA ASN A 28 5.96 -7.59 0.34
C ASN A 28 6.75 -7.04 1.52
N ASN A 29 7.89 -6.41 1.23
CA ASN A 29 8.82 -5.88 2.22
C ASN A 29 8.18 -4.91 3.23
N VAL A 30 7.29 -4.01 2.79
CA VAL A 30 6.58 -3.07 3.65
C VAL A 30 5.56 -3.78 4.53
N ALA A 31 4.83 -4.75 3.97
CA ALA A 31 3.85 -5.51 4.75
C ALA A 31 4.53 -6.36 5.84
N GLU A 32 5.60 -7.09 5.50
CA GLU A 32 6.38 -7.87 6.47
C GLU A 32 6.95 -6.99 7.58
N GLY A 33 7.52 -5.83 7.23
CA GLY A 33 8.00 -4.87 8.23
C GLY A 33 6.89 -4.39 9.18
N SER A 34 5.69 -4.17 8.64
CA SER A 34 4.52 -3.74 9.42
C SER A 34 4.02 -4.85 10.34
N LEU A 35 3.98 -6.10 9.87
CA LEU A 35 3.60 -7.27 10.67
C LEU A 35 4.60 -7.54 11.79
N ILE A 36 5.90 -7.38 11.55
CA ILE A 36 6.91 -7.48 12.61
C ILE A 36 6.67 -6.41 13.67
N GLN A 37 6.35 -5.18 13.25
CA GLN A 37 6.13 -4.07 14.15
C GLN A 37 4.80 -4.16 14.93
N SER A 38 3.83 -4.94 14.47
CA SER A 38 2.56 -5.19 15.16
C SER A 38 2.62 -6.36 16.16
N ARG A 39 3.74 -7.09 16.25
CA ARG A 39 3.95 -8.21 17.18
C ARG A 39 4.54 -7.78 18.53
N PRO A 40 4.21 -8.45 19.64
CA PRO A 40 4.81 -8.19 20.95
C PRO A 40 6.31 -8.53 20.96
N PRO A 41 7.11 -7.90 21.84
CA PRO A 41 6.73 -6.92 22.86
C PRO A 41 6.64 -5.47 22.34
N LYS A 42 7.04 -5.22 21.09
CA LYS A 42 7.07 -3.88 20.47
C LYS A 42 5.82 -3.59 19.62
N ALA A 43 4.69 -4.21 19.95
CA ALA A 43 3.47 -4.11 19.17
C ALA A 43 3.01 -2.65 19.08
N ARG A 44 3.12 -2.05 17.90
CA ARG A 44 2.52 -0.73 17.66
C ARG A 44 1.02 -0.87 17.53
N THR A 45 0.32 0.04 18.18
CA THR A 45 -1.14 0.09 18.19
C THR A 45 -1.70 0.51 16.82
N LEU A 46 -0.96 1.35 16.09
CA LEU A 46 -1.33 1.86 14.77
C LEU A 46 -0.09 1.97 13.87
N ILE A 47 -0.26 1.59 12.60
CA ILE A 47 0.76 1.68 11.56
C ILE A 47 0.14 2.40 10.35
N HIS A 48 0.82 3.41 9.82
CA HIS A 48 0.40 4.10 8.61
C HIS A 48 1.35 3.75 7.47
N ILE A 49 0.79 3.30 6.36
CA ILE A 49 1.52 2.99 5.13
C ILE A 49 1.05 3.97 4.07
N VAL A 50 1.99 4.73 3.51
CA VAL A 50 1.74 5.65 2.40
C VAL A 50 2.49 5.13 1.18
N ASP A 51 1.74 4.71 0.17
CA ASP A 51 2.27 4.25 -1.12
C ASP A 51 2.04 5.34 -2.18
N TRP A 52 3.12 6.03 -2.55
CA TRP A 52 3.09 7.07 -3.58
C TRP A 52 3.46 6.55 -4.97
N ASP A 53 3.68 5.24 -5.13
CA ASP A 53 4.00 4.67 -6.42
C ASP A 53 2.84 4.87 -7.40
N ILE A 54 3.16 5.08 -8.67
CA ILE A 54 2.16 5.37 -9.71
C ILE A 54 1.33 4.15 -10.08
N CYS A 55 1.80 2.94 -9.75
CA CYS A 55 1.16 1.68 -10.12
C CYS A 55 -0.15 1.46 -9.34
N LEU A 56 -1.11 0.78 -9.98
CA LEU A 56 -2.32 0.33 -9.30
C LEU A 56 -1.99 -0.90 -8.43
N VAL A 57 -2.10 -0.75 -7.10
CA VAL A 57 -1.63 -1.74 -6.11
C VAL A 57 -2.78 -2.51 -5.48
N LYS A 58 -2.74 -3.85 -5.57
CA LYS A 58 -3.61 -4.76 -4.80
C LYS A 58 -2.88 -5.45 -3.64
N GLY A 59 -1.56 -5.67 -3.77
CA GLY A 59 -0.75 -6.48 -2.84
C GLY A 59 -0.82 -6.01 -1.39
N ILE A 60 -0.33 -4.80 -1.10
CA ILE A 60 -0.38 -4.24 0.26
C ILE A 60 -1.83 -4.11 0.77
N GLN A 61 -2.75 -3.62 -0.08
CA GLN A 61 -4.14 -3.40 0.31
C GLN A 61 -4.79 -4.70 0.81
N LYS A 62 -4.67 -5.79 0.04
CA LYS A 62 -5.23 -7.11 0.41
C LYS A 62 -4.64 -7.64 1.71
N MET A 63 -3.35 -7.40 1.95
CA MET A 63 -2.68 -7.89 3.16
C MET A 63 -3.26 -7.30 4.47
N PHE A 64 -3.80 -6.09 4.40
CA PHE A 64 -4.35 -5.37 5.55
C PHE A 64 -5.84 -5.08 5.42
N GLU A 65 -6.54 -5.78 4.52
CA GLU A 65 -7.91 -5.47 4.14
C GLU A 65 -8.88 -5.52 5.33
N GLU A 66 -8.65 -6.41 6.29
CA GLU A 66 -9.47 -6.55 7.49
C GLU A 66 -8.80 -6.01 8.78
N ASP A 67 -7.60 -5.43 8.69
CA ASP A 67 -6.82 -5.01 9.88
C ASP A 67 -7.04 -3.52 10.23
N PRO A 68 -7.80 -3.18 11.29
CA PRO A 68 -8.05 -1.80 11.69
C PRO A 68 -6.82 -1.12 12.34
N ARG A 69 -5.71 -1.84 12.50
CA ARG A 69 -4.47 -1.27 13.05
C ARG A 69 -3.59 -0.65 11.96
N VAL A 70 -3.90 -0.91 10.69
CA VAL A 70 -3.08 -0.46 9.56
C VAL A 70 -3.90 0.45 8.65
N LEU A 71 -3.57 1.74 8.65
CA LEU A 71 -4.09 2.68 7.67
C LEU A 71 -3.23 2.63 6.42
N TYR A 72 -3.81 2.17 5.30
CA TYR A 72 -3.17 2.17 4.00
C TYR A 72 -3.69 3.32 3.14
N ILE A 73 -2.78 4.20 2.71
CA ILE A 73 -3.06 5.32 1.82
C ILE A 73 -2.26 5.10 0.54
N SER A 74 -2.92 5.12 -0.61
CA SER A 74 -2.20 5.03 -1.89
C SER A 74 -2.64 6.10 -2.88
N SER A 75 -1.68 6.69 -3.57
CA SER A 75 -1.94 7.55 -4.73
C SER A 75 -1.83 6.72 -6.00
N ARG A 76 -2.77 6.85 -6.94
CA ARG A 76 -2.79 6.02 -8.14
C ARG A 76 -3.05 6.86 -9.36
N ARG A 77 -2.31 6.62 -10.45
CA ARG A 77 -2.57 7.26 -11.73
C ARG A 77 -3.74 6.57 -12.43
N LEU A 78 -4.72 7.35 -12.89
CA LEU A 78 -5.95 6.82 -13.50
C LEU A 78 -5.98 6.86 -15.04
N ASP A 79 -4.93 7.33 -15.72
CA ASP A 79 -4.95 7.34 -17.17
C ASP A 79 -4.81 5.96 -17.80
N ASN A 80 -5.23 5.89 -19.07
CA ASN A 80 -5.16 4.71 -19.93
C ASN A 80 -3.71 4.37 -20.29
N PHE A 81 -2.91 3.98 -19.30
CA PHE A 81 -1.63 3.33 -19.53
C PHE A 81 -1.89 1.95 -20.19
N PRO A 82 -1.03 1.50 -21.12
CA PRO A 82 -1.23 0.24 -21.86
C PRO A 82 -1.23 -1.03 -20.99
N PHE A 83 -0.91 -0.92 -19.70
CA PHE A 83 -0.91 -2.02 -18.74
C PHE A 83 -1.95 -1.71 -17.66
N LYS A 84 -3.22 -2.06 -17.91
CA LYS A 84 -4.28 -1.98 -16.91
C LYS A 84 -4.32 -3.24 -16.06
N PRO A 85 -4.14 -3.17 -14.73
CA PRO A 85 -4.78 -4.13 -13.84
C PRO A 85 -6.29 -3.85 -13.85
N GLU A 86 -7.09 -4.91 -13.85
CA GLU A 86 -8.51 -4.94 -14.25
C GLU A 86 -9.50 -4.11 -13.40
N THR A 87 -9.06 -3.22 -12.51
CA THR A 87 -9.95 -2.47 -11.62
C THR A 87 -9.43 -1.06 -11.33
N SER A 88 -9.96 -0.08 -12.07
CA SER A 88 -9.70 1.36 -11.86
C SER A 88 -10.59 1.98 -10.78
N ASP A 89 -11.07 1.18 -9.83
CA ASP A 89 -12.08 1.63 -8.87
C ASP A 89 -11.42 2.17 -7.60
N CYS A 90 -11.40 3.51 -7.49
CA CYS A 90 -10.95 4.20 -6.28
C CYS A 90 -11.92 4.00 -5.09
N SER A 91 -13.10 3.43 -5.31
CA SER A 91 -14.06 3.10 -4.26
C SER A 91 -13.72 1.82 -3.50
N MET A 92 -12.67 1.10 -3.92
CA MET A 92 -12.15 -0.05 -3.19
C MET A 92 -11.73 0.38 -1.78
N VAL A 93 -12.53 0.00 -0.80
CA VAL A 93 -12.26 0.17 0.62
C VAL A 93 -11.89 -1.18 1.23
N SER A 94 -11.19 -1.14 2.34
CA SER A 94 -10.99 -2.28 3.24
C SER A 94 -12.34 -2.82 3.72
N THR A 95 -12.36 -4.07 4.15
CA THR A 95 -13.58 -4.78 4.55
C THR A 95 -13.52 -5.21 6.01
N GLY A 96 -14.63 -5.74 6.54
CA GLY A 96 -14.69 -6.21 7.92
C GLY A 96 -14.32 -5.12 8.94
N PRO A 97 -13.56 -5.47 10.00
CA PRO A 97 -13.09 -4.50 10.99
C PRO A 97 -12.19 -3.40 10.40
N GLY A 98 -11.49 -3.71 9.30
CA GLY A 98 -10.61 -2.78 8.61
C GLY A 98 -11.34 -1.71 7.80
N THR A 99 -12.67 -1.76 7.67
CA THR A 99 -13.45 -0.81 6.84
C THR A 99 -13.11 0.65 7.18
N GLY A 100 -12.73 1.43 6.16
CA GLY A 100 -12.33 2.84 6.30
C GLY A 100 -10.82 3.06 6.53
N PHE A 101 -10.04 1.99 6.73
CA PHE A 101 -8.58 2.04 6.87
C PHE A 101 -7.81 1.86 5.54
N THR A 102 -8.51 1.88 4.41
CA THR A 102 -7.91 2.00 3.08
C THR A 102 -8.40 3.26 2.39
N VAL A 103 -7.47 4.11 1.97
CA VAL A 103 -7.74 5.36 1.25
C VAL A 103 -7.02 5.34 -0.08
N ASN A 104 -7.79 5.31 -1.16
CA ASN A 104 -7.27 5.27 -2.53
C ASN A 104 -7.51 6.62 -3.21
N ILE A 105 -6.41 7.34 -3.46
CA ILE A 105 -6.42 8.67 -4.02
C ILE A 105 -6.21 8.58 -5.54
N ALA A 106 -7.25 8.97 -6.27
CA ALA A 106 -7.22 9.17 -7.70
C ALA A 106 -6.35 10.37 -8.08
N CYS A 107 -5.23 10.16 -8.77
CA CYS A 107 -4.45 11.24 -9.38
C CYS A 107 -4.78 11.35 -10.89
N PRO A 108 -5.57 12.35 -11.31
CA PRO A 108 -5.57 12.80 -12.70
C PRO A 108 -4.18 13.29 -13.12
N CYS A 109 -3.88 13.25 -14.42
CA CYS A 109 -2.55 13.29 -15.05
C CYS A 109 -1.74 14.60 -14.89
N VAL A 110 -1.86 15.33 -13.79
CA VAL A 110 -1.26 16.65 -13.60
C VAL A 110 -0.25 16.60 -12.45
N ASN A 111 0.94 17.14 -12.70
CA ASN A 111 2.07 17.20 -11.75
C ASN A 111 1.77 17.97 -10.43
N SER A 112 0.55 18.44 -10.17
CA SER A 112 0.23 19.34 -9.06
C SER A 112 -0.61 18.74 -7.93
N ILE A 113 -0.93 17.44 -7.94
CA ILE A 113 -1.89 16.87 -6.96
C ILE A 113 -1.22 16.44 -5.65
N TYR A 114 0.05 16.01 -5.71
CA TYR A 114 0.78 15.54 -4.53
C TYR A 114 1.00 16.61 -3.43
N LEU A 115 0.92 17.91 -3.77
CA LEU A 115 1.08 19.01 -2.82
C LEU A 115 -0.24 19.48 -2.19
N SER A 116 -1.39 18.93 -2.60
CA SER A 116 -2.72 19.25 -2.06
C SER A 116 -3.24 18.25 -1.02
N LEU A 117 -2.43 17.25 -0.67
CA LEU A 117 -2.66 16.25 0.39
C LEU A 117 -1.87 16.61 1.65
#